data_AF-A0A350NLR1-F1
#
_entry.id   AF-A0A350NLR1-F1
#
_cell.length_a   1.000
_cell.length_b   1.000
_cell.length_c   1.000
_cell.angle_alpha   90.00
_cell.angle_beta   90.00
_cell.angle_gamma   90.00
#
_symmetry.space_group_name_H-M   'P 1'
#
loop_
_entity.id
_entity.type
_entity.pdbx_description
1 polymer ?
#
loop_
_entity_poly.entity_id
_entity_poly.type
_entity_poly.pdbx_seq_one_letter_code
_entity_poly.pdbx_strand_id
1 'polypeptide(L)'
;MFAIRNWRLKALVLVLAALLAGGIYSGCNRSSLGEGDSDSATMGQEAETAAGPDGALPAVTMPADPFSGLDTLNSTSFYPLAVSIDNASRARPQTGLSQARLVYELPVEGGITRFLAFFPEPQLAEVGPIRSVRPYFLDLAAECGAVLVHCGGSPEALARLNAGEVEHIDEIANEKLFYRRKDRSAPHNLYGRFDLLLDKVVERFAPVEPDDVRLPWVIAEEGAAEEA
;
A
#
# COMPACT_ATOMS: atom_id res chain seq x y z
N MET A 1 -43.60 24.50 -19.00
CA MET A 1 -44.07 25.58 -18.12
C MET A 1 -45.00 24.94 -17.11
N PHE A 2 -44.73 24.85 -15.80
CA PHE A 2 -44.16 25.83 -14.90
C PHE A 2 -43.28 25.17 -13.83
N ALA A 3 -42.15 25.80 -13.55
CA ALA A 3 -41.24 25.48 -12.47
C ALA A 3 -41.86 25.86 -11.12
N ILE A 4 -41.90 24.91 -10.17
CA ILE A 4 -42.18 25.21 -8.77
C ILE A 4 -40.85 25.39 -8.05
N ARG A 5 -40.76 26.56 -7.42
CA ARG A 5 -39.55 27.28 -7.02
C ARG A 5 -39.23 26.94 -5.56
N ASN A 6 -38.08 26.31 -5.32
CA ASN A 6 -37.56 25.89 -4.01
C ASN A 6 -37.14 27.08 -3.11
N TRP A 7 -38.11 27.86 -2.66
CA TRP A 7 -37.86 29.04 -1.82
C TRP A 7 -37.61 28.69 -0.34
N ARG A 8 -38.03 27.50 0.11
CA ARG A 8 -37.86 27.04 1.49
C ARG A 8 -36.45 26.52 1.81
N LEU A 9 -35.70 26.01 0.83
CA LEU A 9 -34.32 25.54 1.04
C LEU A 9 -33.30 26.68 1.15
N LYS A 10 -33.53 27.83 0.50
CA LYS A 10 -32.60 28.97 0.55
C LYS A 10 -32.66 29.74 1.88
N ALA A 11 -33.79 29.69 2.58
CA ALA A 11 -33.93 30.29 3.91
C ALA A 11 -33.15 29.52 5.00
N LEU A 12 -32.91 28.22 4.82
CA LEU A 12 -32.19 27.39 5.79
C LEU A 12 -30.67 27.58 5.72
N VAL A 13 -30.13 27.91 4.55
CA VAL A 13 -28.67 28.09 4.33
C VAL A 13 -28.14 29.41 4.90
N LEU A 14 -28.98 30.44 5.04
CA LEU A 14 -28.56 31.76 5.55
C LEU A 14 -28.55 31.89 7.08
N VAL A 15 -29.22 30.99 7.82
CA VAL A 15 -29.23 31.02 9.29
C VAL A 15 -28.02 30.28 9.89
N LEU A 16 -27.46 29.28 9.18
CA LEU A 16 -26.28 28.53 9.65
C LEU A 16 -24.95 29.25 9.39
N ALA A 17 -24.90 30.21 8.46
CA ALA A 17 -23.69 31.00 8.18
C ALA A 17 -23.46 32.15 9.18
N ALA A 18 -24.44 32.47 10.05
CA ALA A 18 -24.36 33.57 11.01
C ALA A 18 -23.95 33.16 12.44
N LEU A 19 -23.66 31.87 12.68
CA LEU A 19 -23.22 31.36 13.99
C LEU A 19 -21.71 31.07 14.10
N LEU A 20 -20.91 31.41 13.07
CA LEU A 20 -19.45 31.25 13.08
C LEU A 20 -18.66 32.56 13.16
N ALA A 21 -19.33 33.71 13.33
CA ALA A 21 -18.68 35.02 13.43
C ALA A 21 -19.05 35.72 14.74
N GLY A 22 -18.37 35.36 15.83
CA GLY A 22 -18.58 36.05 17.11
C GLY A 22 -17.64 35.56 18.21
N GLY A 23 -16.41 36.07 18.24
CA GLY A 23 -15.48 35.84 19.35
C GLY A 23 -14.10 36.46 19.13
N ILE A 24 -13.98 37.78 19.28
CA ILE A 24 -12.71 38.52 19.40
C ILE A 24 -12.52 38.85 20.89
N TYR A 25 -11.34 38.60 21.48
CA TYR A 25 -10.45 39.65 22.05
C TYR A 25 -9.31 39.11 22.94
N SER A 26 -8.12 39.67 22.67
CA SER A 26 -6.97 39.94 23.57
C SER A 26 -6.19 38.75 24.16
N GLY A 27 -4.86 38.73 24.19
CA GLY A 27 -3.82 39.73 23.92
C GLY A 27 -2.58 39.47 24.79
N CYS A 28 -1.43 39.98 24.32
CA CYS A 28 -0.14 40.23 25.02
C CYS A 28 0.96 39.14 25.13
N ASN A 29 1.86 39.16 24.14
CA ASN A 29 3.26 39.66 24.17
C ASN A 29 4.16 39.38 25.39
N ARG A 30 5.31 38.71 25.16
CA ARG A 30 6.65 39.16 25.61
C ARG A 30 7.81 38.50 24.85
N SER A 31 8.83 39.33 24.67
CA SER A 31 10.09 39.32 23.91
C SER A 31 11.26 38.50 24.47
N SER A 32 12.17 38.02 23.61
CA SER A 32 13.61 38.41 23.51
C SER A 32 14.38 37.40 22.63
N LEU A 33 14.94 37.81 21.48
CA LEU A 33 16.38 38.06 21.20
C LEU A 33 17.30 36.83 21.22
N GLY A 34 18.04 36.65 20.12
CA GLY A 34 19.21 35.77 20.05
C GLY A 34 19.69 35.51 18.63
N GLU A 35 20.40 36.47 18.05
CA GLU A 35 21.18 36.37 16.81
C GLU A 35 22.54 35.71 17.10
N GLY A 36 23.10 34.95 16.15
CA GLY A 36 24.44 34.36 16.29
C GLY A 36 24.87 33.54 15.08
N ASP A 37 25.45 34.24 14.10
CA ASP A 37 26.22 33.72 12.97
C ASP A 37 27.67 33.39 13.37
N SER A 38 28.30 32.38 12.75
CA SER A 38 29.73 32.32 12.36
C SER A 38 30.23 30.88 12.11
N ASP A 39 30.49 30.61 10.83
CA ASP A 39 31.72 30.07 10.23
C ASP A 39 32.65 29.06 10.97
N SER A 40 32.72 27.88 10.35
CA SER A 40 33.89 27.28 9.66
C SER A 40 35.26 27.07 10.34
N ALA A 41 35.70 25.82 10.18
CA ALA A 41 37.07 25.28 10.01
C ALA A 41 37.95 24.98 11.25
N THR A 42 38.34 23.70 11.41
CA THR A 42 39.73 23.24 11.21
C THR A 42 39.81 21.70 11.19
N MET A 43 40.71 21.20 10.35
CA MET A 43 41.03 19.84 9.94
C MET A 43 42.15 19.20 10.81
N GLY A 44 42.14 17.87 10.94
CA GLY A 44 43.28 16.99 11.29
C GLY A 44 43.44 16.68 12.79
N GLN A 45 43.75 15.47 13.27
CA GLN A 45 44.31 14.27 12.63
C GLN A 45 44.07 13.04 13.54
N GLU A 46 43.90 11.87 12.88
CA GLU A 46 44.41 10.53 13.20
C GLU A 46 44.17 9.84 14.56
N ALA A 47 43.51 8.68 14.48
CA ALA A 47 44.04 7.45 15.08
C ALA A 47 43.73 6.27 14.15
N GLU A 48 44.73 5.92 13.36
CA GLU A 48 44.84 4.73 12.53
C GLU A 48 44.95 3.48 13.44
N THR A 49 44.09 2.49 13.26
CA THR A 49 44.30 1.13 13.78
C THR A 49 44.18 0.16 12.62
N ALA A 50 45.33 -0.40 12.25
CA ALA A 50 45.49 -1.41 11.21
C ALA A 50 44.85 -2.75 11.62
N ALA A 51 44.16 -3.40 10.68
CA ALA A 51 43.84 -4.82 10.75
C ALA A 51 43.72 -5.43 9.33
N GLY A 52 44.67 -6.31 8.99
CA GLY A 52 44.46 -7.51 8.15
C GLY A 52 44.47 -7.37 6.61
N PRO A 53 45.22 -8.23 5.88
CA PRO A 53 45.08 -8.40 4.44
C PRO A 53 43.97 -9.42 4.18
N ASP A 54 42.71 -8.97 4.20
CA ASP A 54 41.60 -9.60 3.49
C ASP A 54 40.48 -8.56 3.42
N GLY A 55 40.57 -7.70 2.41
CA GLY A 55 39.61 -6.64 2.13
C GLY A 55 38.29 -7.17 1.59
N ALA A 56 37.64 -8.09 2.29
CA ALA A 56 36.23 -8.36 2.09
C ALA A 56 35.45 -7.26 2.84
N LEU A 57 34.82 -6.37 2.07
CA LEU A 57 33.74 -5.53 2.61
C LEU A 57 32.76 -6.46 3.36
N PRO A 58 32.24 -6.07 4.55
CA PRO A 58 31.21 -6.87 5.19
C PRO A 58 30.09 -7.08 4.18
N ALA A 59 29.76 -8.35 3.90
CA ALA A 59 28.65 -8.69 3.04
C ALA A 59 27.41 -8.01 3.62
N VAL A 60 26.74 -7.17 2.83
CA VAL A 60 25.46 -6.60 3.22
C VAL A 60 24.48 -7.77 3.29
N THR A 61 24.18 -8.22 4.50
CA THR A 61 23.13 -9.21 4.73
C THR A 61 21.79 -8.50 4.55
N MET A 62 21.14 -8.74 3.42
CA MET A 62 19.79 -8.25 3.18
C MET A 62 18.83 -8.97 4.14
N PRO A 63 17.80 -8.30 4.68
CA PRO A 63 16.78 -8.99 5.46
C PRO A 63 16.09 -10.08 4.64
N ALA A 64 15.77 -11.21 5.27
CA ALA A 64 15.00 -12.28 4.65
C ALA A 64 13.59 -11.79 4.31
N ASP A 65 13.15 -12.02 3.08
CA ASP A 65 11.76 -11.76 2.67
C ASP A 65 10.83 -12.76 3.37
N PRO A 66 9.89 -12.31 4.22
CA PRO A 66 9.05 -13.23 4.99
C PRO A 66 8.19 -14.13 4.12
N PHE A 67 7.93 -13.77 2.86
CA PHE A 67 7.13 -14.58 1.94
C PHE A 67 7.93 -15.67 1.21
N SER A 68 9.25 -15.53 1.08
CA SER A 68 10.10 -16.48 0.35
C SER A 68 11.22 -17.11 1.17
N GLY A 69 11.59 -16.50 2.29
CA GLY A 69 12.74 -16.88 3.11
C GLY A 69 14.09 -16.56 2.46
N LEU A 70 14.08 -15.83 1.34
CA LEU A 70 15.30 -15.45 0.62
C LEU A 70 15.72 -14.03 0.99
N ASP A 71 17.03 -13.80 1.14
CA ASP A 71 17.66 -12.50 1.40
C ASP A 71 17.52 -11.55 0.19
N THR A 72 16.30 -11.08 -0.04
CA THR A 72 15.88 -10.39 -1.26
C THR A 72 15.22 -9.04 -1.00
N LEU A 73 14.92 -8.69 0.26
CA LEU A 73 14.39 -7.38 0.59
C LEU A 73 15.49 -6.33 0.50
N ASN A 74 15.20 -5.22 -0.17
CA ASN A 74 16.10 -4.07 -0.28
C ASN A 74 16.08 -3.17 0.97
N SER A 75 15.16 -3.42 1.90
CA SER A 75 14.94 -2.62 3.11
C SER A 75 14.56 -3.51 4.30
N THR A 76 14.84 -3.03 5.52
CA THR A 76 14.38 -3.66 6.77
C THR A 76 12.90 -3.48 7.02
N SER A 77 12.24 -2.57 6.31
CA SER A 77 10.79 -2.39 6.34
C SER A 77 10.25 -2.13 4.93
N PHE A 78 9.07 -2.65 4.62
CA PHE A 78 8.53 -2.68 3.26
C PHE A 78 7.01 -2.51 3.23
N TYR A 79 6.44 -2.42 2.03
CA TYR A 79 5.02 -2.12 1.81
C TYR A 79 4.37 -3.24 0.99
N PRO A 80 3.98 -4.36 1.61
CA PRO A 80 3.40 -5.47 0.87
C PRO A 80 2.07 -5.05 0.23
N LEU A 81 1.95 -5.22 -1.09
CA LEU A 81 0.68 -5.02 -1.78
C LEU A 81 -0.02 -6.35 -1.99
N ALA A 82 -1.28 -6.45 -1.57
CA ALA A 82 -2.16 -7.57 -1.89
C ALA A 82 -3.12 -7.13 -3.00
N VAL A 83 -2.94 -7.62 -4.23
CA VAL A 83 -3.73 -7.19 -5.39
C VAL A 83 -4.79 -8.23 -5.74
N SER A 84 -6.05 -7.81 -5.80
CA SER A 84 -7.17 -8.63 -6.26
C SER A 84 -7.19 -8.71 -7.79
N ILE A 85 -6.83 -9.86 -8.36
CA ILE A 85 -6.59 -10.05 -9.80
C ILE A 85 -7.60 -11.02 -10.41
N ASP A 86 -8.26 -10.60 -11.49
CA ASP A 86 -9.23 -11.39 -12.26
C ASP A 86 -8.66 -12.72 -12.76
N ASN A 87 -9.45 -13.79 -12.62
CA ASN A 87 -9.13 -15.10 -13.17
C ASN A 87 -10.23 -15.66 -14.11
N ALA A 88 -11.17 -14.82 -14.56
CA ALA A 88 -12.09 -15.21 -15.62
C ALA A 88 -11.33 -15.59 -16.91
N SER A 89 -11.87 -16.50 -17.71
CA SER A 89 -11.23 -16.96 -18.96
C SER A 89 -10.87 -15.80 -19.91
N ARG A 90 -11.74 -14.78 -20.01
CA ARG A 90 -11.53 -13.58 -20.82
C ARG A 90 -10.49 -12.60 -20.26
N ALA A 91 -10.08 -12.76 -19.01
CA ALA A 91 -9.06 -11.95 -18.35
C ALA A 91 -7.65 -12.53 -18.51
N ARG A 92 -7.53 -13.75 -19.04
CA ARG A 92 -6.25 -14.45 -19.20
C ARG A 92 -5.57 -14.06 -20.53
N PRO A 93 -4.22 -13.98 -20.55
CA PRO A 93 -3.31 -14.06 -19.41
C PRO A 93 -3.34 -12.79 -18.54
N GLN A 94 -3.00 -12.92 -17.26
CA GLN A 94 -2.79 -11.81 -16.33
C GLN A 94 -1.40 -11.18 -16.52
N THR A 95 -1.23 -9.95 -16.04
CA THR A 95 0.05 -9.24 -15.99
C THR A 95 0.53 -9.16 -14.54
N GLY A 96 1.81 -9.46 -14.33
CA GLY A 96 2.48 -9.30 -13.03
C GLY A 96 2.46 -10.53 -12.12
N LEU A 97 1.60 -11.53 -12.35
CA LEU A 97 1.48 -12.70 -11.46
C LEU A 97 2.80 -13.45 -11.23
N SER A 98 3.69 -13.51 -12.23
CA SER A 98 4.99 -14.18 -12.09
C SER A 98 5.95 -13.50 -11.11
N GLN A 99 5.67 -12.24 -10.75
CA GLN A 99 6.44 -11.46 -9.77
C GLN A 99 5.81 -11.49 -8.37
N ALA A 100 4.66 -12.13 -8.22
CA ALA A 100 4.04 -12.29 -6.91
C ALA A 100 4.82 -13.33 -6.09
N ARG A 101 4.95 -13.08 -4.78
CA ARG A 101 5.60 -14.01 -3.85
C ARG A 101 4.66 -15.05 -3.30
N LEU A 102 3.40 -14.68 -3.18
CA LEU A 102 2.31 -15.54 -2.74
C LEU A 102 1.08 -15.23 -3.58
N VAL A 103 0.39 -16.28 -4.05
CA VAL A 103 -0.86 -16.16 -4.79
C VAL A 103 -1.87 -17.13 -4.19
N TYR A 104 -2.98 -16.59 -3.68
CA TYR A 104 -4.15 -17.39 -3.35
C TYR A 104 -5.12 -17.40 -4.52
N GLU A 105 -5.64 -18.58 -4.89
CA GLU A 105 -6.80 -18.71 -5.76
C GLU A 105 -8.02 -19.05 -4.92
N LEU A 106 -9.04 -18.18 -4.98
CA LEU A 106 -10.21 -18.28 -4.11
C LEU A 106 -11.49 -18.20 -4.95
N PRO A 107 -12.53 -18.99 -4.61
CA PRO A 107 -13.82 -18.88 -5.29
C PRO A 107 -14.44 -17.51 -5.04
N VAL A 108 -15.19 -17.00 -6.01
CA VAL A 108 -16.06 -15.83 -5.87
C VAL A 108 -17.45 -16.18 -6.45
N GLU A 109 -18.35 -15.21 -6.63
CA GLU A 109 -19.70 -15.46 -7.15
C GLU A 109 -19.67 -15.96 -8.60
N GLY A 110 -20.69 -16.73 -8.97
CA GLY A 110 -20.90 -17.16 -10.36
C GLY A 110 -19.99 -18.31 -10.81
N GLY A 111 -19.38 -19.06 -9.88
CA GLY A 111 -18.61 -20.27 -10.19
C GLY A 111 -17.25 -20.00 -10.82
N ILE A 112 -16.71 -18.80 -10.64
CA ILE A 112 -15.36 -18.41 -11.06
C ILE A 112 -14.48 -18.19 -9.83
N THR A 113 -13.17 -18.14 -10.05
CA THR A 113 -12.18 -17.80 -9.03
C THR A 113 -11.59 -16.43 -9.29
N ARG A 114 -10.91 -15.90 -8.28
CA ARG A 114 -10.07 -14.70 -8.37
C ARG A 114 -8.78 -14.94 -7.60
N PHE A 115 -7.70 -14.32 -8.06
CA PHE A 115 -6.44 -14.37 -7.36
C PHE A 115 -6.32 -13.21 -6.36
N LEU A 116 -5.68 -13.48 -5.22
CA LEU A 116 -5.10 -12.47 -4.36
C LEU A 116 -3.59 -12.66 -4.38
N ALA A 117 -2.87 -11.74 -5.03
CA ALA A 117 -1.44 -11.85 -5.26
C ALA A 117 -0.68 -10.83 -4.39
N PHE A 118 0.32 -11.30 -3.66
CA PHE A 118 1.13 -10.52 -2.74
C PHE A 118 2.46 -10.14 -3.37
N PHE A 119 2.78 -8.85 -3.29
CA PHE A 119 4.00 -8.26 -3.81
C PHE A 119 4.70 -7.49 -2.67
N PRO A 120 5.70 -8.10 -1.99
CA PRO A 120 6.43 -7.47 -0.89
C PRO A 120 7.28 -6.28 -1.34
N GLU A 121 8.06 -6.49 -2.40
CA GLU A 121 8.90 -5.48 -3.05
C GLU A 121 8.73 -5.54 -4.55
N PRO A 122 7.79 -4.76 -5.10
CA PRO A 122 7.31 -5.07 -6.43
C PRO A 122 8.14 -4.32 -7.46
N GLN A 123 8.79 -5.05 -8.38
CA GLN A 123 9.51 -4.49 -9.51
C GLN A 123 8.78 -4.82 -10.82
N LEU A 124 7.62 -4.20 -11.02
CA LEU A 124 6.79 -4.37 -12.20
C LEU A 124 6.17 -3.05 -12.61
N ALA A 125 6.01 -2.80 -13.91
CA ALA A 125 5.40 -1.55 -14.36
C ALA A 125 3.87 -1.52 -14.11
N GLU A 126 3.23 -2.68 -14.13
CA GLU A 126 1.77 -2.80 -14.11
C GLU A 126 1.31 -4.18 -13.62
N VAL A 127 0.10 -4.22 -13.07
CA VAL A 127 -0.52 -5.45 -12.53
C VAL A 127 -2.02 -5.49 -12.85
N GLY A 128 -2.54 -6.68 -13.16
CA GLY A 128 -3.98 -6.87 -13.38
C GLY A 128 -4.33 -8.04 -14.31
N PRO A 129 -5.62 -8.18 -14.71
CA PRO A 129 -6.68 -7.20 -14.48
C PRO A 129 -7.15 -7.10 -13.03
N ILE A 130 -7.31 -5.89 -12.48
CA ILE A 130 -7.73 -5.67 -11.09
C ILE A 130 -9.24 -5.76 -10.97
N ARG A 131 -9.72 -6.41 -9.89
CA ARG A 131 -11.15 -6.66 -9.67
C ARG A 131 -11.54 -6.47 -8.20
N SER A 132 -12.83 -6.68 -7.96
CA SER A 132 -13.43 -6.46 -6.65
C SER A 132 -12.93 -7.45 -5.60
N VAL A 133 -13.02 -7.04 -4.33
CA VAL A 133 -12.63 -7.88 -3.17
C VAL A 133 -13.83 -8.51 -2.46
N ARG A 134 -13.55 -9.56 -1.69
CA ARG A 134 -14.51 -10.31 -0.84
C ARG A 134 -13.97 -10.35 0.60
N PRO A 135 -14.81 -10.61 1.62
CA PRO A 135 -14.38 -10.51 3.02
C PRO A 135 -13.12 -11.33 3.34
N TYR A 136 -13.04 -12.56 2.82
CA TYR A 136 -11.87 -13.43 2.99
C TYR A 136 -10.59 -12.91 2.32
N PHE A 137 -10.66 -11.94 1.41
CA PHE A 137 -9.46 -11.29 0.87
C PHE A 137 -8.90 -10.27 1.86
N LEU A 138 -9.77 -9.63 2.64
CA LEU A 138 -9.38 -8.68 3.69
C LEU A 138 -8.68 -9.44 4.81
N ASP A 139 -9.21 -10.61 5.20
CA ASP A 139 -8.64 -11.45 6.25
C ASP A 139 -7.18 -11.83 5.89
N LEU A 140 -6.95 -12.34 4.68
CA LEU A 140 -5.62 -12.70 4.19
C LEU A 140 -4.68 -11.51 4.05
N ALA A 141 -5.19 -10.35 3.61
CA ALA A 141 -4.38 -9.13 3.52
C ALA A 141 -3.96 -8.65 4.92
N ALA A 142 -4.89 -8.66 5.89
CA ALA A 142 -4.63 -8.26 7.26
C ALA A 142 -3.59 -9.15 7.95
N GLU A 143 -3.64 -10.47 7.74
CA GLU A 143 -2.65 -11.42 8.28
C GLU A 143 -1.22 -11.07 7.86
N CYS A 144 -1.04 -10.53 6.65
CA CYS A 144 0.25 -10.16 6.10
C CYS A 144 0.61 -8.68 6.28
N GLY A 145 -0.23 -7.89 6.97
CA GLY A 145 -0.09 -6.42 7.04
C GLY A 145 -0.14 -5.74 5.66
N ALA A 146 -0.70 -6.40 4.64
CA ALA A 146 -0.62 -5.94 3.27
C ALA A 146 -1.68 -4.90 2.93
N VAL A 147 -1.29 -3.88 2.16
CA VAL A 147 -2.23 -2.90 1.62
C VAL A 147 -3.00 -3.53 0.46
N LEU A 148 -4.32 -3.60 0.60
CA LEU A 148 -5.20 -4.25 -0.36
C LEU A 148 -5.49 -3.34 -1.56
N VAL A 149 -5.18 -3.79 -2.77
CA VAL A 149 -5.45 -3.07 -4.03
C VAL A 149 -6.60 -3.73 -4.79
N HIS A 150 -7.65 -2.96 -5.10
CA HIS A 150 -8.88 -3.51 -5.68
C HIS A 150 -9.71 -2.53 -6.50
N CYS A 151 -10.81 -3.02 -7.07
CA CYS A 151 -11.82 -2.23 -7.76
C CYS A 151 -13.23 -2.62 -7.28
N GLY A 152 -13.68 -1.95 -6.21
CA GLY A 152 -14.95 -2.23 -5.55
C GLY A 152 -14.93 -3.52 -4.73
N GLY A 153 -16.07 -3.92 -4.20
CA GLY A 153 -16.17 -5.09 -3.32
C GLY A 153 -17.60 -5.57 -3.17
N SER A 154 -17.77 -6.74 -2.56
CA SER A 154 -19.08 -7.13 -2.02
C SER A 154 -19.52 -6.14 -0.92
N PRO A 155 -20.82 -5.96 -0.65
CA PRO A 155 -21.31 -5.03 0.37
C PRO A 155 -20.63 -5.22 1.74
N GLU A 156 -20.44 -6.46 2.17
CA GLU A 156 -19.76 -6.79 3.44
C GLU A 156 -18.29 -6.35 3.41
N ALA A 157 -17.53 -6.73 2.39
CA ALA A 157 -16.14 -6.30 2.23
C ALA A 157 -16.00 -4.76 2.24
N LEU A 158 -16.88 -4.05 1.52
CA LEU A 158 -16.85 -2.58 1.51
C LEU A 158 -17.20 -1.98 2.87
N ALA A 159 -18.12 -2.58 3.62
CA ALA A 159 -18.44 -2.13 4.97
C ALA A 159 -17.24 -2.26 5.92
N ARG A 160 -16.52 -3.38 5.85
CA ARG A 160 -15.29 -3.65 6.62
C ARG A 160 -14.16 -2.69 6.25
N LEU A 161 -13.95 -2.43 4.96
CA LEU A 161 -12.97 -1.44 4.49
C LEU A 161 -13.31 -0.02 4.96
N ASN A 162 -14.57 0.38 4.89
CA ASN A 162 -15.02 1.69 5.39
C ASN A 162 -14.91 1.83 6.91
N ALA A 163 -14.95 0.72 7.65
CA ALA A 163 -14.68 0.67 9.09
C ALA A 163 -13.17 0.75 9.41
N GLY A 164 -12.29 0.71 8.40
CA GLY A 164 -10.85 0.81 8.56
C GLY A 164 -10.18 -0.49 9.02
N GLU A 165 -10.80 -1.65 8.81
CA GLU A 165 -10.22 -2.93 9.22
C GLU A 165 -8.94 -3.30 8.48
N VAL A 166 -8.82 -2.88 7.21
CA VAL A 166 -7.67 -3.17 6.36
C VAL A 166 -7.32 -1.94 5.53
N GLU A 167 -6.03 -1.61 5.49
CA GLU A 167 -5.50 -0.56 4.62
C GLU A 167 -5.72 -0.93 3.16
N HIS A 168 -6.26 -0.01 2.37
CA HIS A 168 -6.58 -0.31 0.99
C HIS A 168 -6.48 0.90 0.05
N ILE A 169 -6.31 0.58 -1.23
CA ILE A 169 -6.42 1.50 -2.34
C ILE A 169 -7.40 0.91 -3.35
N ASP A 170 -8.42 1.69 -3.72
CA ASP A 170 -9.37 1.30 -4.75
C ASP A 170 -9.41 2.28 -5.91
N GLU A 171 -9.72 1.77 -7.10
CA GLU A 171 -9.83 2.59 -8.31
C GLU A 171 -10.94 3.63 -8.25
N ILE A 172 -12.05 3.37 -7.56
CA ILE A 172 -13.21 4.27 -7.52
C ILE A 172 -12.82 5.58 -6.83
N ALA A 173 -12.01 5.52 -5.77
CA ALA A 173 -11.48 6.69 -5.08
C ALA A 173 -10.17 7.22 -5.68
N ASN A 174 -9.43 6.41 -6.45
CA ASN A 174 -8.06 6.73 -6.87
C ASN A 174 -7.81 6.49 -8.37
N GLU A 175 -8.73 6.92 -9.24
CA GLU A 175 -8.74 6.64 -10.69
C GLU A 175 -7.36 6.77 -11.38
N LYS A 176 -6.59 7.80 -11.03
CA LYS A 176 -5.28 8.10 -11.66
C LYS A 176 -4.21 7.02 -11.45
N LEU A 177 -4.33 6.22 -10.39
CA LEU A 177 -3.39 5.12 -10.10
C LEU A 177 -3.65 3.92 -11.01
N PHE A 178 -4.76 3.92 -11.72
CA PHE A 178 -5.20 2.83 -12.56
C PHE A 178 -5.41 3.30 -14.00
N TYR A 179 -5.59 2.35 -14.90
CA TYR A 179 -5.96 2.65 -16.27
C TYR A 179 -6.69 1.47 -16.92
N ARG A 180 -7.44 1.77 -17.98
CA ARG A 180 -8.15 0.78 -18.78
C ARG A 180 -7.39 0.47 -20.05
N ARG A 181 -7.04 -0.80 -20.26
CA ARG A 181 -6.47 -1.30 -21.50
C ARG A 181 -7.50 -1.29 -22.63
N LYS A 182 -7.07 -0.92 -23.84
CA LYS A 182 -7.93 -0.79 -25.04
C LYS A 182 -8.03 -2.08 -25.85
N ASP A 183 -7.06 -2.98 -25.71
CA ASP A 183 -6.98 -4.30 -26.33
C ASP A 183 -7.88 -5.34 -25.64
N ARG A 184 -8.54 -4.98 -24.54
CA ARG A 184 -9.43 -5.86 -23.76
C ARG A 184 -10.75 -5.16 -23.43
N SER A 185 -11.83 -5.94 -23.35
CA SER A 185 -13.14 -5.42 -22.98
C SER A 185 -13.32 -5.35 -21.46
N ALA A 186 -14.07 -4.35 -20.99
CA ALA A 186 -14.56 -4.32 -19.63
C ALA A 186 -15.41 -5.58 -19.33
N PRO A 187 -15.40 -6.11 -18.10
CA PRO A 187 -14.67 -5.60 -16.92
C PRO A 187 -13.22 -6.13 -16.79
N HIS A 188 -12.67 -6.80 -17.79
CA HIS A 188 -11.38 -7.53 -17.73
C HIS A 188 -10.17 -6.71 -18.19
N ASN A 189 -10.26 -5.39 -18.10
CA ASN A 189 -9.28 -4.47 -18.69
C ASN A 189 -8.75 -3.40 -17.73
N LEU A 190 -9.03 -3.49 -16.42
CA LEU A 190 -8.47 -2.57 -15.43
C LEU A 190 -7.07 -2.99 -15.03
N TYR A 191 -6.10 -2.10 -15.06
CA TYR A 191 -4.74 -2.36 -14.60
C TYR A 191 -4.28 -1.27 -13.66
N GLY A 192 -3.49 -1.66 -12.65
CA GLY A 192 -2.80 -0.73 -11.75
C GLY A 192 -1.47 -0.29 -12.34
N ARG A 193 -1.11 0.98 -12.14
CA ARG A 193 0.22 1.52 -12.44
C ARG A 193 1.05 1.34 -11.20
N PHE A 194 2.01 0.43 -11.23
CA PHE A 194 2.59 -0.06 -10.01
C PHE A 194 3.36 1.03 -9.25
N ASP A 195 4.19 1.81 -9.95
CA ASP A 195 4.96 2.90 -9.34
C ASP A 195 4.04 3.88 -8.61
N LEU A 196 2.92 4.27 -9.24
CA LEU A 196 1.95 5.20 -8.62
C LEU A 196 1.22 4.57 -7.43
N LEU A 197 0.93 3.27 -7.49
CA LEU A 197 0.33 2.56 -6.37
C LEU A 197 1.30 2.53 -5.18
N LEU A 198 2.57 2.19 -5.42
CA LEU A 198 3.60 2.14 -4.39
C LEU A 198 3.84 3.53 -3.79
N ASP A 199 4.00 4.56 -4.62
CA ASP A 199 4.12 5.96 -4.17
C ASP A 199 2.95 6.34 -3.26
N LYS A 200 1.72 5.96 -3.64
CA LYS A 200 0.53 6.27 -2.84
C LYS A 200 0.51 5.50 -1.51
N VAL A 201 0.98 4.26 -1.50
CA VAL A 201 1.07 3.46 -0.29
C VAL A 201 2.09 4.04 0.68
N VAL A 202 3.29 4.36 0.18
CA VAL A 202 4.36 5.00 0.98
C VAL A 202 3.90 6.35 1.54
N GLU A 203 3.15 7.14 0.78
CA GLU A 203 2.60 8.43 1.22
C GLU A 203 1.57 8.28 2.35
N ARG A 204 0.78 7.20 2.35
CA ARG A 204 -0.45 7.11 3.14
C ARG A 204 -0.35 6.19 4.35
N PHE A 205 0.47 5.14 4.27
CA PHE A 205 0.48 4.04 5.22
C PHE A 205 1.85 3.87 5.88
N ALA A 206 1.88 3.20 7.03
CA ALA A 206 3.13 2.85 7.68
C ALA A 206 3.77 1.64 6.97
N PRO A 207 5.12 1.53 6.96
CA PRO A 207 5.76 0.31 6.49
C PRO A 207 5.49 -0.84 7.45
N VAL A 208 5.61 -2.06 6.93
CA VAL A 208 5.49 -3.31 7.68
C VAL A 208 6.90 -3.82 7.98
N GLU A 209 7.12 -4.23 9.22
CA GLU A 209 8.34 -4.94 9.61
C GLU A 209 8.23 -6.43 9.23
N PRO A 210 9.31 -7.08 8.75
CA PRO A 210 9.29 -8.50 8.40
C PRO A 210 8.73 -9.41 9.49
N ASP A 211 9.05 -9.10 10.75
CA ASP A 211 8.60 -9.84 11.94
C ASP A 211 7.10 -9.66 12.25
N ASP A 212 6.40 -8.76 11.56
CA ASP A 212 4.94 -8.56 11.71
C ASP A 212 4.13 -9.33 10.67
N VAL A 213 4.77 -9.85 9.61
CA VAL A 213 4.10 -10.72 8.65
C VAL A 213 3.76 -12.05 9.30
N ARG A 214 2.50 -12.48 9.21
CA ARG A 214 2.04 -13.78 9.68
C ARG A 214 1.68 -14.65 8.49
N LEU A 215 2.45 -15.71 8.28
CA LEU A 215 2.10 -16.77 7.33
C LEU A 215 1.62 -18.00 8.09
N PRO A 216 0.67 -18.78 7.52
CA PRO A 216 0.19 -20.00 8.15
C PRO A 216 1.18 -21.18 8.00
N TRP A 217 2.31 -20.97 7.32
CA TRP A 217 3.41 -21.92 7.19
C TRP A 217 4.74 -21.31 7.66
N VAL A 218 5.69 -22.18 7.97
CA VAL A 218 7.08 -21.82 8.28
C VAL A 218 7.94 -22.14 7.06
N ILE A 219 8.92 -21.30 6.77
CA ILE A 219 9.91 -21.55 5.73
C ILE A 219 11.07 -22.29 6.39
N ALA A 220 11.43 -23.45 5.84
CA ALA A 220 12.56 -24.21 6.36
C ALA A 220 13.87 -23.51 5.98
N GLU A 221 14.81 -23.43 6.93
CA GLU A 221 16.19 -23.03 6.66
C GLU A 221 16.83 -24.06 5.70
N GLU A 222 17.50 -23.60 4.64
CA GLU A 222 18.24 -24.49 3.74
C GLU A 222 19.30 -25.26 4.54
N GLY A 223 19.09 -26.58 4.71
CA GLY A 223 19.95 -27.48 5.49
C GLY A 223 19.22 -28.32 6.55
N ALA A 224 17.97 -28.02 6.87
CA ALA A 224 17.18 -28.79 7.85
C ALA A 224 16.47 -30.03 7.26
N ALA A 225 16.60 -30.27 5.95
CA ALA A 225 16.15 -31.52 5.32
C ALA A 225 17.18 -32.63 5.54
N GLU A 226 17.44 -32.96 6.81
CA GLU A 226 18.19 -34.15 7.19
C GLU A 226 17.21 -35.33 7.27
N GLU A 227 17.47 -36.32 6.41
CA GLU A 227 16.99 -37.71 6.36
C GLU A 227 15.78 -38.11 7.23
N ALA A 228 14.67 -38.47 6.58
CA ALA A 228 13.63 -39.32 7.14
C ALA A 228 13.19 -40.39 6.12
#